data_AF-A0A932W3I5-F1
#
_entry.id   AF-A0A932W3I5-F1
#
_cell.length_a   1.000
_cell.length_b   1.000
_cell.length_c   1.000
_cell.angle_alpha   90.00
_cell.angle_beta   90.00
_cell.angle_gamma   90.00
#
_symmetry.space_group_name_H-M   'P 1'
#
loop_
_entity.id
_entity.type
_entity.pdbx_description
1 polymer ?
#
loop_
_entity_poly.entity_id
_entity_poly.type
_entity_poly.pdbx_seq_one_letter_code
_entity_poly.pdbx_strand_id
1 'polypeptide(L)'
;MQRFLIRIIADAFDLPPLLLGLEQDINRSTAAPLLEEAFRTAVVPTARLYAEHITREILGRRLGWSDLEFVFEDLEVFNERAQAEIDEILLRSDVFLPDEVRLRRSLPALSGGWGALTYTQRQALIRSSGQPPVTSGQ
;
A
#
# COMPACT_ATOMS: atom_id res chain seq x y z
N MET A 1 3.27 22.36 35.16
CA MET A 1 2.39 23.02 34.17
C MET A 1 2.83 22.82 32.72
N GLN A 2 4.11 22.95 32.36
CA GLN A 2 4.55 22.93 30.96
C GLN A 2 4.18 21.65 30.16
N ARG A 3 4.31 20.46 30.77
CA ARG A 3 3.94 19.18 30.11
C ARG A 3 2.44 19.05 29.80
N PHE A 4 1.58 19.74 30.54
CA PHE A 4 0.14 19.73 30.31
C PHE A 4 -0.25 20.57 29.09
N LEU A 5 0.36 21.76 28.95
CA LEU A 5 0.18 22.62 27.78
C LEU A 5 0.64 21.94 26.48
N ILE A 6 1.79 21.28 26.51
CA ILE A 6 2.31 20.60 25.32
C ILE A 6 1.39 19.43 24.89
N ARG A 7 0.75 18.71 25.84
CA ARG A 7 -0.26 17.69 25.52
C ARG A 7 -1.50 18.29 24.86
N ILE A 8 -2.04 19.38 25.41
CA ILE A 8 -3.19 20.07 24.81
C ILE A 8 -2.88 20.55 23.39
N ILE A 9 -1.67 21.08 23.17
CA ILE A 9 -1.24 21.52 21.84
C ILE A 9 -1.12 20.31 20.90
N ALA A 10 -0.55 19.19 21.35
CA ALA A 10 -0.43 17.97 20.55
C ALA A 10 -1.82 17.45 20.12
N ASP A 11 -2.75 17.35 21.08
CA ASP A 11 -4.13 16.91 20.83
C ASP A 11 -4.86 17.84 19.85
N ALA A 12 -4.62 19.15 19.93
CA ALA A 12 -5.24 20.13 19.02
C ALA A 12 -4.78 19.98 17.55
N PHE A 13 -3.64 19.34 17.31
CA PHE A 13 -3.11 19.05 15.98
C PHE A 13 -3.22 17.55 15.60
N ASP A 14 -3.96 16.75 16.38
CA ASP A 14 -4.06 15.29 16.23
C ASP A 14 -2.68 14.59 16.20
N LEU A 15 -1.69 15.18 16.89
CA LEU A 15 -0.33 14.64 16.97
C LEU A 15 -0.12 13.97 18.34
N PRO A 16 0.52 12.79 18.39
CA PRO A 16 0.95 12.17 19.63
C PRO A 16 1.89 13.11 20.39
N PRO A 17 1.66 13.35 21.70
CA PRO A 17 2.57 14.13 22.55
C PRO A 17 4.02 13.64 22.53
N LEU A 18 4.23 12.35 22.22
CA LEU A 18 5.54 11.75 21.97
C LEU A 18 6.35 12.48 20.90
N LEU A 19 5.72 12.94 19.81
CA LEU A 19 6.38 13.69 18.73
C LEU A 19 6.98 15.01 19.21
N LEU A 20 6.46 15.55 20.32
CA LEU A 20 6.91 16.80 20.92
C LEU A 20 7.94 16.60 22.04
N GLY A 21 8.51 15.38 22.16
CA GLY A 21 9.59 15.06 23.09
C GLY A 21 9.17 14.93 24.55
N LEU A 22 7.87 14.70 24.81
CA LEU A 22 7.33 14.63 26.17
C LEU A 22 7.50 13.28 26.86
N GLU A 23 7.70 12.20 26.11
CA GLU A 23 7.76 10.84 26.64
C GLU A 23 9.16 10.26 26.38
N GLN A 24 9.98 10.18 27.44
CA GLN A 24 11.39 9.78 27.35
C GLN A 24 11.63 8.26 27.32
N ASP A 25 10.63 7.43 27.62
CA ASP A 25 10.80 5.98 27.79
C ASP A 25 9.73 5.16 27.06
N ILE A 26 9.68 5.24 25.73
CA ILE A 26 8.84 4.34 24.94
C ILE A 26 9.71 3.52 23.99
N ASN A 27 9.45 2.23 23.94
CA ASN A 27 10.10 1.32 23.02
C ASN A 27 9.83 1.76 21.56
N ARG A 28 10.88 1.76 20.73
CA ARG A 28 10.81 2.09 19.30
C ARG A 28 9.77 1.24 18.56
N SER A 29 9.55 0.00 18.99
CA SER A 29 8.52 -0.89 18.42
C SER A 29 7.08 -0.43 18.65
N THR A 30 6.83 0.31 19.74
CA THR A 30 5.50 0.85 20.08
C THR A 30 5.33 2.27 19.53
N ALA A 31 6.42 3.02 19.40
CA ALA A 31 6.39 4.37 18.83
C ALA A 31 6.06 4.37 17.34
N ALA A 32 6.64 3.45 16.55
CA ALA A 32 6.45 3.40 15.10
C ALA A 32 4.96 3.38 14.64
N PRO A 33 4.08 2.49 15.17
CA PRO A 33 2.68 2.48 14.74
C PRO A 33 1.91 3.74 15.16
N LEU A 34 2.20 4.32 16.33
CA LEU A 34 1.56 5.56 16.78
C LEU A 34 1.94 6.76 15.89
N LEU A 35 3.18 6.77 15.40
CA LEU A 35 3.65 7.78 14.45
C LEU A 35 2.98 7.63 13.08
N GLU A 36 2.85 6.39 12.62
CA GLU A 36 2.18 6.09 11.35
C GLU A 36 0.69 6.47 11.38
N GLU A 37 0.00 6.15 12.48
CA GLU A 37 -1.40 6.53 12.68
C GLU A 37 -1.58 8.05 12.69
N ALA A 38 -0.76 8.76 13.45
CA ALA A 38 -0.76 10.23 13.49
C ALA A 38 -0.51 10.88 12.13
N PHE A 39 0.42 10.31 11.36
CA PHE A 39 0.69 10.77 10.00
C PHE A 39 -0.56 10.60 9.12
N ARG A 40 -1.22 9.44 9.19
CA ARG A 40 -2.44 9.15 8.44
C ARG A 40 -3.62 10.02 8.85
N THR A 41 -3.77 10.37 10.13
CA THR A 41 -4.91 11.15 10.62
C THR A 41 -4.72 12.65 10.46
N ALA A 42 -3.51 13.18 10.72
CA ALA A 42 -3.26 14.62 10.74
C ALA A 42 -2.61 15.14 9.45
N VAL A 43 -1.60 14.44 8.94
CA VAL A 43 -0.77 14.93 7.82
C VAL A 43 -1.42 14.65 6.47
N VAL A 44 -1.92 13.43 6.25
CA VAL A 44 -2.50 13.01 4.96
C VAL A 44 -3.69 13.90 4.52
N PRO A 45 -4.68 14.22 5.38
CA PRO A 45 -5.79 15.08 4.97
C PRO A 45 -5.32 16.49 4.60
N THR A 46 -4.38 17.04 5.36
CA THR A 46 -3.82 18.37 5.11
C THR A 46 -3.06 18.43 3.78
N ALA A 47 -2.26 17.40 3.49
CA ALA A 47 -1.55 17.27 2.23
C ALA A 47 -2.53 17.16 1.03
N ARG A 48 -3.62 16.38 1.17
CA ARG A 48 -4.66 16.29 0.14
C ARG A 48 -5.34 17.62 -0.14
N LEU A 49 -5.66 18.40 0.89
CA LEU A 49 -6.22 19.75 0.72
C LEU A 49 -5.26 20.68 -0.04
N TYR A 50 -3.97 20.60 0.28
CA TYR A 50 -2.94 21.36 -0.43
C TYR A 50 -2.83 20.94 -1.90
N ALA A 51 -2.84 19.64 -2.17
CA ALA A 51 -2.79 19.10 -3.51
C ALA A 51 -3.98 19.56 -4.35
N GLU A 52 -5.20 19.48 -3.79
CA GLU A 52 -6.42 19.95 -4.45
C GLU A 52 -6.37 21.47 -4.72
N HIS A 53 -5.88 22.25 -3.76
CA HIS A 53 -5.74 23.69 -3.91
C HIS A 53 -4.77 24.07 -5.04
N ILE A 54 -3.61 23.41 -5.10
CA ILE A 54 -2.62 23.60 -6.17
C ILE A 54 -3.24 23.22 -7.52
N THR A 55 -3.89 22.06 -7.61
CA THR A 55 -4.54 21.60 -8.84
C THR A 55 -5.61 22.59 -9.31
N ARG A 56 -6.52 23.03 -8.43
CA ARG A 56 -7.60 23.93 -8.83
C ARG A 56 -7.12 25.35 -9.14
N GLU A 57 -6.33 25.96 -8.25
CA GLU A 57 -5.97 27.38 -8.36
C GLU A 57 -4.80 27.62 -9.30
N ILE A 58 -3.76 26.78 -9.23
CA ILE A 58 -2.54 26.98 -10.01
C ILE A 58 -2.69 26.32 -11.38
N LEU A 59 -2.94 25.00 -11.42
CA LEU A 59 -3.01 24.29 -12.70
C LEU A 59 -4.27 24.70 -13.48
N GLY A 60 -5.44 24.62 -12.85
CA GLY A 60 -6.72 24.96 -13.47
C GLY A 60 -6.85 26.45 -13.78
N ARG A 61 -6.94 27.31 -12.76
CA ARG A 61 -7.29 28.73 -12.97
C ARG A 61 -6.16 29.58 -13.56
N ARG A 62 -4.91 29.36 -13.15
CA ARG A 62 -3.78 30.20 -13.62
C ARG A 62 -3.15 29.69 -14.91
N LEU A 63 -2.99 28.38 -15.07
CA LEU A 63 -2.31 27.79 -16.22
C LEU A 63 -3.28 27.25 -17.29
N GLY A 64 -4.55 27.04 -16.94
CA GLY A 64 -5.56 26.49 -17.85
C GLY A 64 -5.39 24.98 -18.12
N TRP A 65 -4.58 24.29 -17.32
CA TRP A 65 -4.35 22.86 -17.44
C TRP A 65 -5.39 22.10 -16.61
N SER A 66 -6.36 21.50 -17.30
CA SER A 66 -7.44 20.71 -16.68
C SER A 66 -7.21 19.20 -16.73
N ASP A 67 -6.18 18.78 -17.45
CA ASP A 67 -5.76 17.39 -17.65
C ASP A 67 -4.67 16.95 -16.67
N LEU A 68 -4.12 17.88 -15.90
CA LEU A 68 -3.06 17.63 -14.93
C LEU A 68 -3.59 17.77 -13.50
N GLU A 69 -3.19 16.84 -12.65
CA GLU A 69 -3.42 16.87 -11.20
C GLU A 69 -2.10 16.80 -10.46
N PHE A 70 -1.97 17.62 -9.42
CA PHE A 70 -0.87 17.52 -8.47
C PHE A 70 -1.20 16.44 -7.43
N VAL A 71 -0.30 15.46 -7.26
CA VAL A 71 -0.42 14.39 -6.27
C VAL A 71 0.90 14.25 -5.52
N PHE A 72 0.82 14.05 -4.20
CA PHE A 72 1.99 13.65 -3.41
C PHE A 72 2.24 12.15 -3.57
N GLU A 73 3.45 11.79 -4.00
CA GLU A 73 3.90 10.40 -3.98
C GLU A 73 4.02 9.89 -2.53
N ASP A 74 3.75 8.61 -2.33
CA ASP A 74 3.89 7.90 -1.04
C ASP A 74 3.12 8.52 0.15
N LEU A 75 2.04 9.27 -0.13
CA LEU A 75 1.24 9.89 0.92
C LEU A 75 0.49 8.85 1.77
N GLU A 76 0.18 7.69 1.19
CA GLU A 76 -0.39 6.56 1.91
C GLU A 76 0.70 5.55 2.21
N VAL A 77 0.88 5.22 3.49
CA VAL A 77 1.76 4.11 3.87
C VAL A 77 1.13 2.82 3.36
N PHE A 78 1.71 2.30 2.28
CA PHE A 78 1.34 1.04 1.66
C PHE A 78 1.50 -0.09 2.67
N ASN A 79 0.39 -0.71 3.07
CA ASN A 79 0.44 -1.91 3.88
C ASN A 79 0.79 -3.10 2.99
N GLU A 80 2.08 -3.39 2.86
CA GLU A 80 2.62 -4.49 2.06
C GLU A 80 1.94 -5.83 2.37
N ARG A 81 1.61 -6.05 3.65
CA ARG A 81 0.97 -7.28 4.11
C ARG A 81 -0.48 -7.35 3.61
N ALA A 82 -1.25 -6.29 3.80
CA ALA A 82 -2.62 -6.23 3.31
C ALA A 82 -2.67 -6.38 1.79
N GLN A 83 -1.73 -5.75 1.06
CA GLN A 83 -1.66 -5.91 -0.38
C GLN A 83 -1.27 -7.34 -0.78
N ALA A 84 -0.34 -7.98 -0.08
CA ALA A 84 0.01 -9.38 -0.33
C ALA A 84 -1.18 -10.32 -0.12
N GLU A 85 -1.97 -10.09 0.93
CA GLU A 85 -3.20 -10.85 1.21
C GLU A 85 -4.25 -10.62 0.12
N ILE A 86 -4.45 -9.38 -0.33
CA ILE A 86 -5.33 -9.05 -1.47
C ILE A 86 -4.86 -9.76 -2.75
N ASP A 87 -3.58 -9.67 -3.07
CA ASP A 87 -3.00 -10.27 -4.27
C ASP A 87 -3.12 -11.80 -4.24
N GLU A 88 -2.90 -12.44 -3.09
CA GLU A 88 -3.10 -13.89 -2.93
C GLU A 88 -4.54 -14.29 -3.22
N ILE A 89 -5.52 -13.55 -2.67
CA ILE A 89 -6.94 -13.82 -2.89
C ILE A 89 -7.28 -13.72 -4.38
N LEU A 90 -6.82 -12.65 -5.04
CA LEU A 90 -7.11 -12.39 -6.45
C LEU A 90 -6.44 -13.40 -7.39
N LEU A 91 -5.23 -13.85 -7.07
CA LEU A 91 -4.53 -14.89 -7.82
C LEU A 91 -5.21 -16.25 -7.65
N ARG A 92 -5.67 -16.57 -6.43
CA ARG A 92 -6.36 -17.84 -6.13
C ARG A 92 -7.75 -17.90 -6.75
N SER A 93 -8.44 -16.77 -6.88
CA SER A 93 -9.75 -16.68 -7.52
C SER A 93 -9.69 -16.61 -9.05
N ASP A 94 -8.50 -16.71 -9.65
CA ASP A 94 -8.26 -16.59 -11.10
C ASP A 94 -8.76 -15.24 -11.69
N VAL A 95 -8.89 -14.21 -10.86
CA VAL A 95 -9.26 -12.85 -11.31
C VAL A 95 -8.06 -12.14 -11.93
N PHE A 96 -6.87 -12.34 -11.37
CA PHE A 96 -5.62 -11.86 -11.96
C PHE A 96 -4.65 -13.00 -12.24
N LEU A 97 -3.79 -12.77 -13.22
CA LEU A 97 -2.64 -13.59 -13.54
C LEU A 97 -1.41 -13.12 -12.74
N PRO A 98 -0.46 -14.01 -12.42
CA PRO A 98 0.77 -13.62 -11.72
C PRO A 98 1.55 -12.50 -12.44
N ASP A 99 1.59 -12.49 -13.78
CA ASP A 99 2.28 -11.43 -14.53
C ASP A 99 1.55 -10.08 -14.47
N GLU A 100 0.23 -10.08 -14.33
CA GLU A 100 -0.54 -8.83 -14.16
C GLU A 100 -0.27 -8.20 -12.79
N VAL A 101 -0.18 -9.02 -11.73
CA VAL A 101 0.23 -8.55 -10.40
C VAL A 101 1.66 -8.02 -10.41
N ARG A 102 2.58 -8.68 -11.14
CA ARG A 102 3.97 -8.23 -11.28
C ARG A 102 4.06 -6.91 -12.04
N LEU A 103 3.31 -6.75 -13.13
CA LEU A 103 3.26 -5.51 -13.90
C LEU A 103 2.80 -4.32 -13.05
N ARG A 104 1.77 -4.50 -12.21
CA ARG A 104 1.30 -3.47 -11.27
C ARG A 104 2.34 -3.07 -10.22
N ARG A 105 3.23 -3.99 -9.87
CA ARG A 105 4.36 -3.76 -8.98
C ARG A 105 5.62 -3.27 -9.72
N SER A 106 5.50 -2.94 -11.01
CA SER A 106 6.62 -2.55 -11.87
C SER A 106 7.73 -3.62 -11.95
N LEU A 107 7.35 -4.89 -11.82
CA LEU A 107 8.26 -6.04 -11.93
C LEU A 107 8.13 -6.69 -13.32
N PRO A 108 9.24 -7.21 -13.89
CA PRO A 108 9.19 -7.90 -15.18
C PRO A 108 8.40 -9.21 -15.07
N ALA A 109 7.75 -9.62 -16.17
CA ALA A 109 7.05 -10.90 -16.28
C ALA A 109 7.97 -12.09 -15.95
N LEU A 110 7.38 -13.18 -15.45
CA LEU A 110 8.12 -14.40 -15.15
C LEU A 110 8.63 -15.05 -16.43
N SER A 111 9.90 -15.47 -16.42
CA SER A 111 10.45 -16.26 -17.51
C SER A 111 9.79 -17.63 -17.56
N GLY A 112 9.57 -18.14 -18.78
CA GLY A 112 9.01 -19.48 -19.00
C GLY A 112 7.48 -19.57 -19.00
N GLY A 113 6.75 -18.44 -19.13
CA GLY A 113 5.30 -18.43 -19.39
C GLY A 113 4.42 -18.81 -18.20
N TRP A 114 5.00 -19.14 -17.04
CA TRP A 114 4.28 -19.49 -15.81
C TRP A 114 3.41 -18.36 -15.28
N GLY A 115 3.77 -17.11 -15.54
CA GLY A 115 3.01 -15.95 -15.08
C GLY A 115 1.80 -15.60 -15.95
N ALA A 116 1.66 -16.22 -17.12
CA ALA A 116 0.50 -16.10 -18.00
C ALA A 116 -0.60 -17.14 -17.71
N LEU A 117 -0.36 -18.05 -16.75
CA LEU A 117 -1.28 -19.13 -16.41
C LEU A 117 -2.10 -18.80 -15.16
N THR A 118 -3.39 -19.16 -15.20
CA THR A 118 -4.27 -19.07 -14.03
C THR A 118 -3.81 -20.02 -12.92
N TYR A 119 -4.23 -19.78 -11.68
CA TYR A 119 -3.90 -20.66 -10.57
C TYR A 119 -4.44 -22.08 -10.78
N THR A 120 -5.66 -22.22 -11.28
CA THR A 120 -6.24 -23.53 -11.63
C THR A 120 -5.45 -24.27 -12.70
N GLN A 121 -5.02 -23.59 -13.76
CA GLN A 121 -4.18 -24.17 -14.81
C GLN A 121 -2.81 -24.61 -14.29
N ARG A 122 -2.17 -23.80 -13.44
CA ARG A 122 -0.90 -24.18 -12.79
C ARG A 122 -1.06 -25.43 -11.92
N GLN A 123 -2.13 -25.51 -11.13
CA GLN A 123 -2.42 -26.67 -10.29
C GLN A 123 -2.71 -27.94 -11.13
N ALA A 124 -3.43 -27.80 -12.24
CA ALA A 124 -3.68 -28.90 -13.16
C ALA A 124 -2.38 -29.42 -13.79
N LEU A 125 -1.49 -28.53 -14.22
CA LEU A 125 -0.18 -28.90 -14.75
C LEU A 125 0.69 -29.61 -13.70
N ILE A 126 0.79 -29.06 -12.49
CA ILE A 126 1.54 -29.67 -11.38
C ILE A 126 1.01 -31.07 -11.06
N ARG A 127 -0.33 -31.23 -10.99
CA ARG A 127 -0.97 -32.52 -10.77
C ARG A 127 -0.68 -33.51 -11.90
N SER A 128 -0.75 -33.06 -13.15
CA SER A 128 -0.49 -33.90 -14.33
C SER A 128 0.99 -34.31 -14.45
N SER A 129 1.91 -33.46 -14.00
CA SER A 129 3.35 -33.76 -13.94
C SER A 129 3.74 -34.66 -12.75
N GLY A 130 2.83 -34.86 -11.78
CA GLY A 130 3.07 -35.61 -10.56
C GLY A 130 2.38 -36.98 -10.46
N GLN A 131 1.74 -37.47 -11.52
CA GLN A 131 1.06 -38.76 -11.51
C GLN A 131 2.00 -39.85 -12.06
N PRO A 132 2.43 -40.87 -11.26
CA PRO A 132 3.19 -41.98 -11.81
C PRO A 132 2.32 -42.70 -12.85
N PRO A 133 2.90 -43.17 -13.98
CA PRO A 133 2.13 -43.81 -15.03
C PRO A 133 1.42 -45.03 -14.44
N VAL A 134 0.09 -45.02 -14.48
CA VAL A 134 -0.71 -46.21 -14.23
C VAL A 134 -0.42 -47.15 -15.40
N THR A 135 0.45 -48.12 -15.17
CA THR A 135 0.70 -49.22 -16.12
C THR A 135 -0.55 -50.09 -16.14
N SER A 136 -1.55 -49.72 -16.93
CA SER A 136 -2.60 -50.64 -17.37
C SER A 136 -2.04 -51.45 -18.53
N GLY A 137 -1.20 -52.42 -18.20
CA GLY A 137 -0.85 -53.53 -19.08
C GLY A 137 -1.96 -54.58 -19.05
N GLN A 138 -2.34 -55.00 -20.26
CA GLN A 138 -3.10 -56.21 -20.53
C GLN A 138 -2.45 -57.46 -19.92
#